data_AF-K2FPH5-F1
#
_entry.id   AF-K2FPH5-F1
#
_cell.length_a   1.000
_cell.length_b   1.000
_cell.length_c   1.000
_cell.angle_alpha   90.00
_cell.angle_beta   90.00
_cell.angle_gamma   90.00
#
_symmetry.space_group_name_H-M   'P 1'
#
loop_
_entity.id
_entity.type
_entity.pdbx_description
1 polymer ?
#
loop_
_entity_poly.entity_id
_entity_poly.type
_entity_poly.pdbx_seq_one_letter_code
_entity_poly.pdbx_strand_id
1 'polypeptide(L)'
;MSTENMGEFIRSLLQKDDSLTDLNNCRNSTSKIGKEVKGKFPEAKTEVLVYPEPSAGYGVHYSLLIAQGDEEILVNAVAAPGFPEYIGSSKAAPPTFTAMKVTPRVI
;
A
#
# COMPACT_ATOMS: atom_id res chain seq x y z
N MET A 1 -5.38 10.45 -17.08
CA MET A 1 -4.08 10.36 -16.39
C MET A 1 -3.70 8.90 -16.38
N SER A 2 -2.46 8.52 -16.69
CA SER A 2 -2.03 7.12 -16.65
C SER A 2 -1.58 6.72 -15.25
N THR A 3 -1.81 5.47 -14.87
CA THR A 3 -1.22 4.78 -13.71
C THR A 3 0.28 4.99 -13.54
N GLU A 4 1.02 5.18 -14.63
CA GLU A 4 2.46 5.43 -14.63
C GLU A 4 2.80 6.68 -13.81
N ASN A 5 2.06 7.78 -13.96
CA ASN A 5 2.31 9.03 -13.22
C ASN A 5 2.07 8.87 -11.71
N MET A 6 1.07 8.07 -11.32
CA MET A 6 0.76 7.82 -9.91
C MET A 6 1.78 6.87 -9.29
N GLY A 7 2.14 5.80 -10.00
CA GLY A 7 3.18 4.86 -9.57
C GLY A 7 4.55 5.53 -9.42
N GLU A 8 4.93 6.40 -10.35
CA GLU A 8 6.16 7.22 -10.24
C GLU A 8 6.13 8.18 -9.05
N PHE A 9 4.99 8.84 -8.81
CA PHE A 9 4.84 9.69 -7.64
C PHE A 9 5.02 8.89 -6.33
N ILE A 10 4.37 7.74 -6.21
CA ILE A 10 4.49 6.87 -5.03
C ILE A 10 5.93 6.39 -4.84
N ARG A 11 6.61 5.97 -5.92
CA ARG A 11 8.05 5.62 -5.88
C ARG A 11 8.90 6.78 -5.37
N SER A 12 8.63 8.00 -5.80
CA SER A 12 9.35 9.19 -5.32
C SER A 12 9.12 9.50 -3.83
N LEU A 13 7.95 9.15 -3.29
CA LEU A 13 7.66 9.28 -1.86
C LEU A 13 8.46 8.25 -1.05
N LEU A 14 8.54 7.01 -1.54
CA LEU A 14 9.24 5.93 -0.86
C LEU A 14 10.76 6.15 -0.84
N GLN A 15 11.34 6.69 -1.92
CA GLN A 15 12.76 7.07 -1.94
C GLN A 15 13.15 8.12 -0.88
N LYS A 16 12.18 8.86 -0.33
CA LYS A 16 12.40 9.89 0.69
C LYS A 16 12.03 9.42 2.10
N ASP A 17 11.68 8.14 2.25
CA ASP A 17 11.22 7.59 3.51
C ASP A 17 12.27 6.62 4.07
N ASP A 18 13.13 7.13 4.95
CA ASP A 18 14.19 6.33 5.58
C ASP A 18 13.65 5.24 6.52
N SER A 19 12.36 5.32 6.88
CA SER A 19 11.70 4.40 7.82
C SER A 19 11.12 3.14 7.14
N LEU A 20 11.34 2.95 5.84
CA LEU A 20 10.86 1.76 5.10
C LEU A 20 11.61 0.47 5.45
N THR A 21 12.79 0.59 6.09
CA THR A 21 13.57 -0.55 6.55
C THR A 21 13.06 -1.17 7.85
N ASP A 22 12.17 -0.48 8.57
CA ASP A 22 11.51 -1.01 9.76
C ASP A 22 10.26 -1.82 9.35
N LEU A 23 10.32 -3.13 9.55
CA LEU A 23 9.25 -4.08 9.25
C LEU A 23 7.92 -3.73 9.96
N ASN A 24 7.97 -3.02 11.08
CA ASN A 24 6.80 -2.61 11.85
C ASN A 24 6.17 -1.29 11.35
N ASN A 25 6.82 -0.62 10.40
CA ASN A 25 6.43 0.70 9.95
C ASN A 25 5.42 0.68 8.78
N CYS A 26 5.06 -0.50 8.28
CA CYS A 26 4.10 -0.69 7.18
C CYS A 26 2.77 0.07 7.40
N ARG A 27 2.28 0.16 8.64
CA ARG A 27 1.09 0.95 9.02
C ARG A 27 1.27 2.46 8.80
N ASN A 28 2.41 3.00 9.22
CA ASN A 28 2.68 4.43 9.10
C ASN A 28 2.96 4.81 7.65
N SER A 29 3.72 3.98 6.92
CA SER A 29 4.02 4.20 5.51
C SER A 29 2.75 4.21 4.67
N THR A 30 1.86 3.23 4.85
CA THR A 30 0.56 3.21 4.14
C THR A 30 -0.30 4.43 4.46
N SER A 31 -0.34 4.85 5.73
CA SER A 31 -1.07 6.07 6.14
C SER A 31 -0.49 7.36 5.53
N LYS A 32 0.83 7.49 5.48
CA LYS A 32 1.53 8.64 4.91
C LYS A 32 1.34 8.71 3.39
N ILE A 33 1.57 7.60 2.69
CA ILE A 33 1.37 7.50 1.24
C ILE A 33 -0.08 7.82 0.88
N GLY A 34 -1.05 7.28 1.62
CA GLY A 34 -2.47 7.56 1.39
C GLY A 34 -2.82 9.05 1.52
N LYS A 35 -2.23 9.77 2.48
CA LYS A 35 -2.41 11.22 2.63
C LYS A 35 -1.80 12.01 1.48
N GLU A 36 -0.55 11.72 1.12
CA GLU A 36 0.16 12.39 0.03
C GLU A 36 -0.54 12.16 -1.32
N VAL A 37 -1.00 10.94 -1.57
CA VAL A 37 -1.76 10.57 -2.77
C VAL A 37 -3.08 11.33 -2.81
N LYS A 38 -3.85 11.38 -1.72
CA LYS A 38 -5.09 12.18 -1.69
C LYS A 38 -4.85 13.67 -1.89
N GLY A 39 -3.74 14.21 -1.39
CA GLY A 39 -3.37 15.60 -1.59
C GLY A 39 -3.09 15.93 -3.07
N LYS A 40 -2.43 15.02 -3.80
CA LYS A 40 -2.07 15.22 -5.21
C LYS A 40 -3.14 14.75 -6.20
N PHE A 41 -3.88 13.69 -5.84
CA PHE A 41 -4.92 13.04 -6.63
C PHE A 41 -6.20 12.94 -5.78
N PRO A 42 -6.96 14.03 -5.63
CA PRO A 42 -8.12 14.08 -4.73
C PRO A 42 -9.26 13.13 -5.14
N GLU A 43 -9.31 12.74 -6.41
CA GLU A 43 -10.28 11.77 -6.94
C GLU A 43 -9.87 10.30 -6.71
N ALA A 44 -8.63 10.06 -6.26
CA ALA A 44 -8.15 8.71 -5.98
C ALA A 44 -8.79 8.16 -4.69
N LYS A 45 -9.39 6.98 -4.80
CA LYS A 45 -9.85 6.20 -3.65
C LYS A 45 -8.67 5.42 -3.08
N THR A 46 -8.47 5.52 -1.78
CA THR A 46 -7.39 4.81 -1.08
C THR A 46 -7.99 3.84 -0.09
N GLU A 47 -7.66 2.56 -0.19
CA GLU A 47 -8.10 1.49 0.70
C GLU A 47 -6.90 0.81 1.34
N VAL A 48 -6.99 0.56 2.65
CA VAL A 48 -5.91 -0.14 3.37
C VAL A 48 -6.21 -1.63 3.35
N LEU A 49 -5.22 -2.41 2.94
CA LEU A 49 -5.22 -3.86 2.95
C LEU A 49 -4.44 -4.36 4.17
N VAL A 50 -4.93 -5.40 4.84
CA VAL A 50 -4.32 -5.96 6.04
C VAL A 50 -4.12 -7.48 5.95
N TYR A 51 -2.98 -7.98 6.45
CA TYR A 51 -2.68 -9.41 6.57
C TYR A 51 -1.82 -9.77 7.78
N PRO A 52 -2.12 -10.86 8.50
CA PRO A 52 -3.47 -11.32 8.82
C PRO A 52 -4.24 -10.25 9.62
N GLU A 53 -5.56 -10.44 9.75
CA GLU A 53 -6.32 -9.63 10.70
C GLU A 53 -5.70 -9.76 12.11
N PRO A 54 -5.73 -8.68 12.93
CA PRO A 54 -5.11 -8.66 14.27
C PRO A 54 -5.50 -9.82 15.20
N SER A 55 -6.61 -10.50 14.89
CA SER A 55 -7.08 -11.70 15.58
C SER A 55 -6.18 -12.92 15.46
N ALA A 56 -5.19 -12.95 14.54
CA ALA A 56 -4.41 -14.16 14.24
C ALA A 56 -3.02 -14.24 14.90
N GLY A 57 -2.50 -13.20 15.55
CA GLY A 57 -1.24 -13.26 16.32
C GLY A 57 0.08 -13.37 15.52
N TYR A 58 0.06 -13.47 14.18
CA TYR A 58 1.27 -13.59 13.33
C TYR A 58 1.90 -12.25 12.90
N GLY A 59 1.61 -11.16 13.62
CA GLY A 59 1.97 -9.79 13.22
C GLY A 59 1.00 -9.24 12.18
N VAL A 60 0.80 -7.92 12.13
CA VAL A 60 -0.14 -7.28 11.20
C VAL A 60 0.65 -6.53 10.15
N HIS A 61 0.46 -6.90 8.89
CA HIS A 61 1.08 -6.26 7.72
C HIS A 61 0.06 -5.43 6.96
N TYR A 62 0.48 -4.25 6.51
CA TYR A 62 -0.39 -3.30 5.84
C TYR A 62 0.13 -2.99 4.43
N SER A 63 -0.80 -2.95 3.48
CA SER A 63 -0.56 -2.46 2.13
C SER A 63 -1.66 -1.46 1.76
N LEU A 64 -1.43 -0.69 0.70
CA LEU A 64 -2.35 0.36 0.27
C LEU A 64 -2.79 0.06 -1.16
N LEU A 65 -4.10 -0.04 -1.36
CA LEU A 65 -4.73 -0.08 -2.67
C LEU A 65 -5.20 1.33 -3.03
N ILE A 66 -4.86 1.78 -4.23
CA ILE A 66 -5.23 3.11 -4.72
C ILE A 66 -5.94 2.93 -6.05
N ALA A 67 -7.19 3.36 -6.13
CA ALA A 67 -8.02 3.29 -7.32
C ALA A 67 -8.34 4.69 -7.85
N GLN A 68 -8.16 4.91 -9.15
CA GLN A 68 -8.59 6.14 -9.83
C GLN A 68 -9.16 5.78 -11.21
N GLY A 69 -10.46 6.02 -11.40
CA GLY A 69 -11.17 5.53 -12.59
C GLY A 69 -11.21 4.00 -12.64
N ASP A 70 -10.80 3.42 -13.77
CA ASP A 70 -10.73 1.97 -13.99
C ASP A 70 -9.37 1.36 -13.60
N GLU A 71 -8.46 2.18 -13.08
CA GLU A 71 -7.10 1.77 -12.76
C GLU A 71 -6.90 1.59 -11.24
N GLU A 72 -6.18 0.53 -10.88
CA GLU A 72 -5.87 0.19 -9.48
C GLU A 72 -4.37 -0.10 -9.31
N ILE A 73 -3.75 0.59 -8.36
CA ILE A 73 -2.36 0.41 -7.96
C ILE A 73 -2.31 -0.18 -6.56
N LEU A 74 -1.62 -1.30 -6.42
CA LEU A 74 -1.25 -1.87 -5.13
C LEU A 74 0.15 -1.37 -4.73
N VAL A 75 0.25 -0.92 -3.48
CA VAL A 75 1.47 -0.42 -2.87
C VAL A 75 1.75 -1.23 -1.61
N ASN A 76 2.85 -2.00 -1.64
CA ASN A 76 3.50 -2.53 -0.46
C ASN A 76 4.83 -1.82 -0.26
N ALA A 77 4.83 -0.89 0.69
CA ALA A 77 5.96 0.01 0.95
C ALA A 77 7.10 -0.65 1.74
N VAL A 78 6.78 -1.64 2.57
CA VAL A 78 7.73 -2.28 3.48
C VAL A 78 7.76 -3.77 3.16
N ALA A 79 8.95 -4.31 2.88
CA ALA A 79 9.12 -5.74 2.73
C ALA A 79 8.85 -6.42 4.07
N ALA A 80 8.17 -7.56 4.07
CA ALA A 80 7.98 -8.42 5.24
C ALA A 80 8.05 -9.90 4.81
N PRO A 81 8.19 -10.86 5.73
CA PRO A 81 8.17 -12.29 5.36
C PRO A 81 6.90 -12.65 4.57
N GLY A 82 7.06 -13.02 3.29
CA GLY A 82 5.95 -13.32 2.38
C GLY A 82 5.34 -12.11 1.65
N PHE A 83 5.77 -10.89 1.97
CA PHE A 83 5.29 -9.65 1.34
C PHE A 83 6.48 -8.85 0.79
N PRO A 84 6.85 -9.03 -0.49
CA PRO A 84 7.90 -8.24 -1.11
C PRO A 84 7.45 -6.79 -1.28
N GLU A 85 8.39 -5.84 -1.32
CA GLU A 85 8.07 -4.47 -1.79
C GLU A 85 7.44 -4.53 -3.18
N TYR A 86 6.34 -3.82 -3.37
CA TYR A 86 5.57 -3.87 -4.61
C TYR A 86 4.88 -2.54 -4.90
N ILE A 87 5.00 -2.05 -6.13
CA ILE A 87 4.27 -0.88 -6.62
C ILE A 87 3.89 -1.15 -8.07
N GLY A 88 2.62 -1.43 -8.31
CA GLY A 88 2.15 -1.80 -9.63
C GLY A 88 0.67 -2.11 -9.64
N SER A 89 0.18 -2.63 -10.76
CA SER A 89 -1.23 -3.00 -10.91
C SER A 89 -1.63 -4.05 -9.88
N SER A 90 -2.79 -3.89 -9.24
CA SER A 90 -3.38 -4.91 -8.35
C SER A 90 -3.50 -6.28 -9.02
N LYS A 91 -3.76 -6.32 -10.33
CA LYS A 91 -3.91 -7.55 -11.13
C LYS A 91 -2.60 -8.30 -11.39
N ALA A 92 -1.48 -7.60 -11.32
CA ALA A 92 -0.14 -8.16 -11.53
C ALA A 92 0.60 -8.36 -10.20
N ALA A 93 -0.08 -8.20 -9.07
CA ALA A 93 0.50 -8.37 -7.74
C ALA A 93 0.85 -9.83 -7.47
N PRO A 94 1.91 -10.11 -6.69
CA PRO A 94 2.20 -11.44 -6.19
C PRO A 94 0.99 -12.09 -5.50
N PRO A 95 0.79 -13.41 -5.61
CA PRO A 95 -0.37 -14.10 -5.02
C PRO A 95 -0.51 -13.91 -3.50
N THR A 96 0.56 -13.56 -2.78
CA THR A 96 0.50 -13.31 -1.33
C THR A 96 -0.41 -12.13 -0.98
N PHE A 97 -0.56 -11.17 -1.89
CA PHE A 97 -1.46 -10.02 -1.71
C PHE A 97 -2.94 -10.37 -1.83
N THR A 98 -3.31 -11.50 -2.47
CA THR A 98 -4.72 -11.93 -2.56
C THR A 98 -5.27 -12.40 -1.21
N ALA A 99 -4.39 -12.71 -0.25
CA ALA A 99 -4.78 -13.08 1.10
C ALA A 99 -5.06 -11.85 2.00
N MET A 100 -4.72 -10.63 1.55
CA MET A 100 -5.00 -9.42 2.31
C MET A 100 -6.47 -9.03 2.16
N LYS A 101 -7.05 -8.43 3.21
CA LYS A 101 -8.43 -7.94 3.20
C LYS A 101 -8.46 -6.43 3.29
N VAL A 102 -9.42 -5.81 2.60
CA VAL A 102 -9.73 -4.39 2.80
C VAL A 102 -10.23 -4.19 4.23
N THR A 103 -9.60 -3.26 4.95
CA THR A 103 -10.06 -2.83 6.27
C THR A 103 -10.54 -1.38 6.23
N PRO A 104 -11.76 -1.08 6.71
CA PRO A 104 -12.23 0.29 6.85
C PRO A 104 -11.56 1.01 8.02
N ARG A 105 -10.81 0.30 8.87
CA ARG A 105 -10.09 0.85 10.01
C ARG A 105 -8.61 0.46 9.97
N VAL A 106 -7.75 1.48 9.96
CA VAL A 106 -6.37 1.33 10.42
C VAL A 106 -6.42 1.33 11.96
N ILE A 107 -6.75 0.17 12.56
CA ILE A 107 -6.85 0.03 14.03
C ILE A 107 -5.48 0.18 14.67
#